data_AF-A0AAN7V233-F1
#
_entry.id   AF-A0AAN7V233-F1
#
_cell.length_a   1.000
_cell.length_b   1.000
_cell.length_c   1.000
_cell.angle_alpha   90.00
_cell.angle_beta   90.00
_cell.angle_gamma   90.00
#
_symmetry.space_group_name_H-M   'P 1'
#
loop_
_entity.id
_entity.type
_entity.pdbx_description
1 polymer ?
#
loop_
_entity_poly.entity_id
_entity_poly.type
_entity_poly.pdbx_seq_one_letter_code
_entity_poly.pdbx_strand_id
1 'polypeptide(L)'
;MIKQMGFREGQVIFKCPKCCSIKPERAHHCSVCQRCIRKMDHHCPWVNNCVGENNQKYFVLFTVIALSSIQGVSDHPYHSNISRNTKLIEKRKNISKKFF
;
A
#
# COMPACT_ATOMS: atom_id res chain seq x y z
N MET A 1 34.54 -4.13 23.81
CA MET A 1 33.59 -4.64 22.79
C MET A 1 32.57 -3.61 22.29
N ILE A 2 32.15 -2.59 23.06
CA ILE A 2 31.14 -1.61 22.60
C ILE A 2 31.70 -0.57 21.60
N LYS A 3 33.00 -0.22 21.72
CA LYS A 3 33.65 0.82 20.90
C LYS A 3 33.73 0.50 19.38
N GLN A 4 33.47 -0.74 18.98
CA GLN A 4 33.56 -1.18 17.58
C GLN A 4 32.24 -1.07 16.79
N MET A 5 31.10 -0.81 17.44
CA MET A 5 29.80 -0.75 16.77
C MET A 5 29.39 0.67 16.31
N GLY A 6 30.32 1.63 16.35
CA GLY A 6 30.07 2.99 15.83
C GLY A 6 29.04 3.83 16.61
N PHE A 7 28.71 3.43 17.85
CA PHE A 7 27.80 4.21 18.71
C PHE A 7 28.49 5.48 19.20
N ARG A 8 27.74 6.59 19.21
CA ARG A 8 28.21 7.88 19.75
C ARG A 8 28.13 7.87 21.28
N GLU A 9 29.05 8.54 21.95
CA GLU A 9 28.98 8.75 23.40
C GLU A 9 27.66 9.49 23.74
N GLY A 10 26.92 8.98 24.72
CA GLY A 10 25.59 9.48 25.10
C GLY A 10 24.40 8.93 24.30
N GLN A 11 24.60 8.02 23.34
CA GLN A 11 23.51 7.44 22.54
C GLN A 11 22.69 6.42 23.35
N VAL A 12 21.36 6.59 23.38
CA VAL A 12 20.43 5.63 24.01
C VAL A 12 20.32 4.37 23.14
N ILE A 13 20.61 3.21 23.73
CA ILE A 13 20.55 1.91 23.06
C ILE A 13 19.28 1.19 23.49
N PHE A 14 18.42 0.86 22.53
CA PHE A 14 17.24 0.03 22.77
C PHE A 14 17.58 -1.45 22.59
N LYS A 15 16.96 -2.31 23.39
CA LYS A 15 17.06 -3.77 23.27
C LYS A 15 15.68 -4.35 23.00
N CYS A 16 15.65 -5.43 22.23
CA CYS A 16 14.45 -6.24 22.06
C CYS A 16 14.44 -7.35 23.11
N PRO A 17 13.48 -7.38 24.04
CA PRO A 17 13.42 -8.44 25.06
C PRO A 17 13.12 -9.81 24.45
N LYS A 18 12.35 -9.87 23.36
CA LYS A 18 11.96 -11.13 22.69
C LYS A 18 13.08 -11.74 21.84
N CYS A 19 13.95 -10.91 21.26
CA CYS A 19 15.07 -11.37 20.44
C CYS A 19 16.40 -11.41 21.19
N CYS A 20 16.44 -10.93 22.45
CA CYS A 20 17.66 -10.80 23.25
C CYS A 20 18.79 -10.05 22.51
N SER A 21 18.45 -9.09 21.66
CA SER A 21 19.41 -8.37 20.80
C SER A 21 19.24 -6.86 20.87
N ILE A 22 20.32 -6.13 20.57
CA ILE A 22 20.26 -4.68 20.42
C ILE A 22 19.35 -4.37 19.23
N LYS A 23 18.38 -3.50 19.48
CA LYS A 23 17.41 -3.04 18.49
C LYS A 23 18.08 -1.95 17.64
N PRO A 24 18.31 -2.20 16.33
CA PRO A 24 18.84 -1.16 15.46
C PRO A 24 17.91 0.06 15.43
N GLU A 25 18.44 1.20 14.99
CA GLU A 25 17.66 2.43 14.89
C GLU A 25 16.38 2.20 14.06
N ARG A 26 15.24 2.68 14.58
CA ARG A 26 13.90 2.55 13.97
C ARG A 26 13.45 1.11 13.68
N ALA A 27 14.15 0.08 14.16
CA ALA A 27 13.66 -1.29 14.05
C ALA A 27 12.40 -1.46 14.92
N HIS A 28 11.57 -2.49 14.71
CA HIS A 28 10.55 -2.92 15.68
C HIS A 28 10.43 -4.45 15.64
N HIS A 29 10.06 -5.07 16.76
CA HIS A 29 9.80 -6.51 16.80
C HIS A 29 8.38 -6.79 16.32
N CYS A 30 8.25 -7.56 15.26
CA CYS A 30 6.96 -8.05 14.82
C CYS A 30 6.67 -9.39 15.52
N SER A 31 5.59 -9.47 16.31
CA SER A 31 5.16 -10.71 16.95
C SER A 31 4.68 -11.76 15.97
N VAL A 32 4.21 -11.37 14.78
CA VAL A 32 3.77 -12.34 13.75
C VAL A 32 4.98 -12.98 13.07
N CYS A 33 5.96 -12.18 12.66
CA CYS A 33 7.20 -12.69 12.03
C CYS A 33 8.26 -13.16 13.03
N GLN A 34 8.04 -12.99 14.33
CA GLN A 34 8.94 -13.36 15.43
C GLN A 34 10.39 -12.85 15.29
N ARG A 35 10.56 -11.66 14.70
CA ARG A 35 11.87 -11.04 14.50
C ARG A 35 11.79 -9.52 14.49
N CYS A 36 12.93 -8.88 14.75
CA CYS A 36 13.07 -7.45 14.56
C CYS A 36 13.22 -7.10 13.07
N ILE A 37 12.41 -6.15 12.62
CA ILE A 37 12.41 -5.61 11.25
C ILE A 37 13.04 -4.21 11.29
N ARG A 38 14.06 -3.96 10.48
CA ARG A 38 14.71 -2.63 10.37
C ARG A 38 13.77 -1.65 9.66
N LYS A 39 13.69 -0.41 10.17
CA LYS A 39 12.71 0.61 9.72
C LYS A 39 11.33 -0.01 9.48
N MET A 40 10.84 -0.77 10.46
CA MET A 40 9.55 -1.45 10.33
C MET A 40 8.46 -0.41 10.12
N ASP A 41 7.65 -0.62 9.09
CA ASP A 41 6.43 0.13 8.88
C ASP A 41 5.27 -0.67 9.50
N HIS A 42 4.92 -1.82 8.91
CA HIS A 42 3.86 -2.69 9.44
C HIS A 42 4.04 -4.15 9.01
N HIS A 43 3.33 -5.06 9.68
CA HIS A 43 3.09 -6.41 9.15
C HIS A 43 1.85 -6.36 8.26
N CYS A 44 1.99 -6.73 6.99
CA CYS A 44 0.91 -6.68 6.03
C CYS A 44 0.40 -8.10 5.76
N PRO A 45 -0.84 -8.44 6.17
CA PRO A 45 -1.41 -9.77 5.93
C PRO A 45 -1.54 -10.10 4.44
N TRP A 46 -1.79 -9.09 3.61
CA TRP A 46 -2.02 -9.24 2.16
C TRP A 46 -0.80 -9.77 1.40
N VAL A 47 0.40 -9.46 1.88
CA VAL A 47 1.67 -9.95 1.31
C VAL A 47 2.35 -10.97 2.22
N ASN A 48 1.67 -11.38 3.30
CA ASN A 48 2.14 -12.29 4.34
C ASN A 48 3.58 -12.00 4.81
N ASN A 49 3.92 -10.71 4.94
CA ASN A 49 5.27 -10.27 5.27
C ASN A 49 5.27 -8.88 5.94
N CYS A 50 6.34 -8.58 6.66
CA CYS A 50 6.57 -7.21 7.13
C CYS A 50 7.06 -6.31 6.00
N VAL A 51 6.54 -5.09 5.99
CA VAL A 51 7.07 -3.98 5.20
C VAL A 51 8.08 -3.23 6.06
N GLY A 52 9.30 -3.09 5.57
CA GLY A 52 10.39 -2.40 6.24
C GLY A 52 11.52 -2.06 5.26
N GLU A 53 12.71 -1.76 5.78
CA GLU A 53 13.81 -1.18 4.99
C GLU A 53 14.10 -1.90 3.65
N ASN A 54 14.09 -3.23 3.65
CA ASN A 54 14.50 -4.02 2.48
C ASN A 54 13.42 -4.17 1.41
N ASN A 55 12.15 -3.88 1.72
CA ASN A 55 11.05 -4.07 0.78
C ASN A 55 10.06 -2.91 0.68
N GLN A 56 10.25 -1.84 1.47
CA GLN A 56 9.36 -0.68 1.46
C GLN A 56 9.20 -0.08 0.05
N LYS A 57 10.28 0.04 -0.72
CA LYS A 57 10.22 0.55 -2.11
C LYS A 57 9.36 -0.32 -3.02
N TYR A 58 9.53 -1.64 -2.94
CA TYR A 58 8.75 -2.58 -3.73
C TYR A 58 7.28 -2.59 -3.32
N PHE A 59 7.00 -2.46 -2.02
CA PHE A 59 5.63 -2.38 -1.50
C PHE A 59 4.90 -1.12 -1.99
N VAL A 60 5.58 0.03 -2.00
CA VAL A 60 5.02 1.27 -2.58
C VAL A 60 4.74 1.10 -4.07
N LEU A 61 5.68 0.55 -4.84
CA LEU A 61 5.49 0.30 -6.27
C LEU A 61 4.31 -0.65 -6.54
N PHE A 62 4.24 -1.77 -5.80
CA PHE A 62 3.12 -2.70 -5.85
C PHE A 62 1.78 -1.99 -5.62
N THR A 63 1.71 -1.14 -4.58
CA THR A 63 0.48 -0.41 -4.23
C THR A 63 0.08 0.58 -5.32
N VAL A 64 1.03 1.34 -5.87
CA VAL A 64 0.76 2.31 -6.95
C VAL A 64 0.23 1.60 -8.21
N ILE A 65 0.86 0.49 -8.61
CA ILE A 65 0.43 -0.29 -9.78
C ILE A 65 -0.95 -0.91 -9.54
N ALA A 66 -1.19 -1.46 -8.35
CA ALA A 66 -2.49 -2.03 -8.01
C ALA A 66 -3.61 -0.98 -8.06
N LEU A 67 -3.35 0.23 -7.55
CA LEU A 67 -4.32 1.33 -7.59
C LEU A 67 -4.55 1.87 -9.00
N SER A 68 -3.51 2.01 -9.82
CA SER A 68 -3.65 2.48 -11.21
C SER A 68 -4.38 1.46 -12.09
N SER A 69 -4.21 0.16 -11.82
CA SER A 69 -4.93 -0.91 -12.53
C SER A 69 -6.45 -0.81 -12.38
N ILE A 70 -6.94 -0.19 -11.30
CA ILE A 70 -8.38 0.04 -11.08
C ILE A 70 -8.91 1.14 -12.02
N GLN A 71 -8.09 2.13 -12.38
CA GLN A 71 -8.47 3.20 -13.32
C GLN A 71 -8.59 2.69 -14.77
N GLY A 72 -7.81 1.68 -15.15
CA GLY A 72 -7.85 1.06 -16.48
C GLY A 72 -9.17 0.39 -16.86
N VAL A 73 -10.10 0.19 -15.92
CA VAL A 73 -11.48 -0.26 -16.21
C VAL A 73 -12.37 0.88 -16.70
N SER A 74 -12.03 2.13 -16.37
CA SER A 74 -12.80 3.31 -16.80
C SER A 74 -12.57 3.64 -18.28
N ASP A 75 -11.44 3.22 -18.84
CA ASP A 75 -11.08 3.40 -20.26
C ASP A 75 -11.48 2.20 -21.14
N HIS A 76 -12.08 1.14 -20.57
CA HIS A 76 -12.62 0.05 -21.38
C HIS A 76 -13.84 0.55 -22.18
N PRO A 77 -14.03 0.16 -23.46
CA PRO A 77 -15.08 0.68 -24.37
C PRO A 77 -16.55 0.50 -23.93
N TYR A 78 -16.80 0.04 -22.70
CA TYR A 78 -18.12 -0.05 -22.08
C TYR A 78 -18.77 1.33 -21.89
N HIS A 79 -17.98 2.39 -21.65
CA HIS A 79 -18.51 3.75 -21.49
C HIS A 79 -19.13 4.32 -22.79
N SER A 80 -18.68 3.85 -23.96
CA SER A 80 -19.24 4.25 -25.26
C SER A 80 -20.66 3.72 -25.50
N ASN A 81 -21.02 2.57 -24.91
CA ASN A 81 -22.34 1.95 -25.07
C ASN A 81 -23.37 2.57 -24.09
N ILE A 82 -22.97 2.91 -22.87
CA ILE A 82 -23.83 3.61 -21.90
C ILE A 82 -24.22 5.01 -22.42
N SER A 83 -23.26 5.77 -22.94
CA SER A 83 -23.49 7.09 -23.56
C SER A 83 -24.45 7.04 -24.76
N ARG A 84 -24.40 5.99 -25.59
CA ARG A 84 -25.37 5.80 -26.69
C ARG A 84 -26.76 5.45 -26.18
N ASN A 85 -26.88 4.61 -25.15
CA ASN A 85 -28.17 4.22 -24.59
C ASN A 85 -28.87 5.38 -23.88
N THR A 86 -28.14 6.19 -23.10
CA THR A 86 -28.71 7.37 -22.42
C THR A 86 -29.25 8.39 -23.42
N LYS A 87 -28.51 8.67 -24.50
CA LYS A 87 -28.95 9.56 -25.60
C LYS A 87 -30.18 9.02 -26.35
N LEU A 88 -30.30 7.70 -26.55
CA LEU A 88 -31.47 7.09 -27.19
C LEU A 88 -32.72 7.16 -26.30
N ILE A 89 -32.57 6.96 -24.99
CA ILE A 89 -33.67 7.09 -24.01
C ILE A 89 -34.16 8.55 -23.94
N GLU A 90 -33.23 9.50 -23.91
CA GLU A 90 -33.57 10.93 -23.89
C GLU A 90 -34.24 11.39 -25.20
N LYS A 91 -33.76 10.88 -26.35
CA LYS A 91 -34.41 11.10 -27.65
C LYS A 91 -35.83 10.51 -27.69
N ARG A 92 -36.05 9.30 -27.15
CA ARG A 92 -37.41 8.72 -27.03
C ARG A 92 -38.32 9.54 -26.13
N LYS A 93 -37.83 10.06 -25.00
CA LYS A 93 -38.60 10.94 -24.11
C LYS A 93 -39.00 12.25 -24.79
N ASN A 94 -38.09 12.86 -25.57
CA ASN A 94 -38.40 14.09 -26.31
C ASN A 94 -39.37 13.85 -27.48
N ILE A 95 -39.31 12.70 -28.14
CA ILE A 95 -40.31 12.31 -29.15
C ILE A 95 -41.67 12.14 -28.51
N SER A 96 -41.78 11.41 -27.38
CA SER A 96 -43.05 11.19 -26.68
C SER A 96 -43.71 12.47 -26.18
N LYS A 97 -42.92 13.51 -25.85
CA LYS A 97 -43.40 14.84 -25.46
C LYS A 97 -43.85 15.72 -26.64
N LYS A 98 -43.57 15.31 -27.87
CA LYS A 98 -43.96 16.02 -29.09
C LYS A 98 -45.27 15.50 -29.68
N PHE A 99 -45.77 14.38 -29.15
CA PHE A 99 -47.01 13.71 -29.56
C PHE A 99 -48.15 13.85 -28.52
N PHE A 100 -47.97 14.72 -27.52
CA PHE A 100 -48.99 15.24 -26.62
C PHE A 100 -48.86 16.76 -26.54
#